data_AF-A0A1F5ZS02-F1
#
_entry.id   AF-A0A1F5ZS02-F1
#
_cell.length_a   1.000
_cell.length_b   1.000
_cell.length_c   1.000
_cell.angle_alpha   90.00
_cell.angle_beta   90.00
_cell.angle_gamma   90.00
#
_symmetry.space_group_name_H-M   'P 1'
#
loop_
_entity.id
_entity.type
_entity.pdbx_description
1 polymer ?
#
loop_
_entity_poly.entity_id
_entity_poly.type
_entity_poly.pdbx_seq_one_letter_code
_entity_poly.pdbx_strand_id
1 'polypeptide(L)' 'MSHYSTRAISPKLILEIKEALQNVKGWGSVEIFIQDSEVVQITERSIKKTNGFAHRKITN' A
#
# COMPACT_ATOMS: atom_id res chain seq x y z
N MET A 1 3.07 -12.23 21.13
CA MET A 1 2.48 -12.52 19.80
C MET A 1 2.92 -11.42 18.86
N SER A 2 3.47 -11.75 17.69
CA SER A 2 3.88 -10.74 16.71
C SER A 2 2.64 -10.03 16.16
N HIS A 3 2.63 -8.71 16.19
CA HIS A 3 1.56 -7.90 15.59
C HIS A 3 1.54 -8.00 14.05
N TYR A 4 2.60 -8.55 13.46
CA TYR A 4 2.81 -8.60 12.02
C TYR A 4 2.66 -10.01 11.44
N SER A 5 2.14 -10.96 12.21
CA SER A 5 1.92 -12.33 11.73
C SER A 5 0.93 -12.36 10.55
N THR A 6 1.27 -13.12 9.52
CA THR A 6 0.36 -13.40 8.39
C THR A 6 -0.67 -14.48 8.71
N ARG A 7 -0.43 -15.27 9.76
CA ARG A 7 -1.34 -16.34 10.21
C ARG A 7 -2.41 -15.83 11.18
N ALA A 8 -2.06 -14.81 11.96
CA ALA A 8 -2.95 -14.12 12.89
C ALA A 8 -2.85 -12.61 12.63
N ILE A 9 -3.56 -12.16 11.59
CA ILE A 9 -3.52 -10.75 11.16
C ILE A 9 -4.08 -9.87 12.27
N SER A 10 -3.23 -9.02 12.85
CA SER A 10 -3.63 -8.15 13.95
C SER A 10 -4.39 -6.91 13.44
N PRO A 11 -5.25 -6.29 14.26
CA PRO A 11 -5.87 -5.01 13.94
C PRO A 11 -4.84 -3.90 13.63
N LYS A 12 -3.66 -3.96 14.26
CA LYS A 12 -2.57 -3.01 14.01
C LYS A 12 -2.01 -3.14 12.60
N LEU A 13 -1.75 -4.37 12.13
CA LEU A 13 -1.28 -4.60 10.76
C LEU A 13 -2.31 -4.14 9.72
N ILE A 14 -3.61 -4.38 9.97
CA ILE A 14 -4.67 -3.84 9.10
C ILE A 14 -4.66 -2.32 9.05
N LEU A 15 -4.49 -1.65 10.20
CA LEU A 15 -4.44 -0.20 10.26
C LEU A 15 -3.25 0.35 9.46
N GLU A 16 -2.06 -0.23 9.62
CA GLU A 16 -0.86 0.21 8.90
C GLU A 16 -0.99 0.00 7.38
N ILE A 17 -1.55 -1.13 6.93
CA ILE A 17 -1.84 -1.35 5.50
C ILE A 17 -2.85 -0.31 4.98
N LYS A 18 -3.89 -0.01 5.77
CA LYS A 18 -4.88 1.01 5.41
C LYS A 18 -4.25 2.39 5.28
N GLU A 19 -3.40 2.78 6.23
CA GLU A 19 -2.69 4.06 6.21
C GLU A 19 -1.77 4.14 4.99
N ALA A 20 -1.03 3.07 4.68
CA ALA A 20 -0.17 3.01 3.50
C ALA A 20 -0.94 3.20 2.18
N LEU A 21 -2.11 2.58 2.06
CA LEU A 21 -2.99 2.77 0.91
C LEU A 21 -3.52 4.21 0.83
N GLN A 22 -3.86 4.84 1.96
CA GLN A 22 -4.36 6.21 2.01
C GLN A 22 -3.28 7.25 1.71
N ASN A 23 -2.02 6.95 2.00
CA ASN A 23 -0.88 7.84 1.77
C ASN A 23 -0.50 7.95 0.29
N VAL A 24 -0.75 6.91 -0.52
CA VAL A 24 -0.53 6.97 -1.98
C VAL A 24 -1.53 7.94 -2.62
N LYS A 25 -1.06 9.17 -2.89
CA LYS A 25 -1.87 10.20 -3.56
C LYS A 25 -1.75 10.07 -5.08
N GLY A 26 -2.86 9.76 -5.73
CA GLY A 26 -2.93 9.64 -7.18
C GLY A 26 -2.46 8.27 -7.67
N TRP A 27 -1.34 8.23 -8.40
CA TRP A 27 -0.80 7.00 -8.98
C TRP A 27 0.35 6.48 -8.12
N GLY A 28 0.39 5.18 -7.87
CA GLY A 28 1.42 4.57 -7.05
C GLY A 28 1.25 3.07 -6.85
N SER A 29 2.03 2.51 -5.93
CA SER A 29 1.92 1.14 -5.44
C SER A 29 2.14 1.08 -3.94
N VAL A 30 1.54 0.08 -3.31
CA VAL A 30 1.90 -0.39 -1.96
C VAL A 30 2.41 -1.82 -2.12
N GLU A 31 3.57 -2.10 -1.54
CA GLU A 31 4.23 -3.42 -1.58
C GLU A 31 4.40 -3.93 -0.14
N ILE A 32 4.05 -5.20 0.09
CA ILE A 32 4.14 -5.85 1.40
C ILE A 32 5.16 -6.97 1.28
N PHE A 33 6.22 -6.91 2.09
CA PHE A 33 7.25 -7.94 2.15
C PHE A 33 7.04 -8.82 3.36
N ILE A 34 7.08 -10.13 3.13
CA ILE A 34 6.85 -11.16 4.14
C ILE A 34 8.12 -12.01 4.25
N GLN A 35 8.59 -12.21 5.47
CA GLN A 35 9.65 -13.16 5.80
C GLN A 35 9.22 -13.98 7.02
N ASP A 36 9.46 -15.29 7.01
CA ASP A 36 9.18 -16.18 8.14
C ASP A 36 7.73 -16.10 8.68
N SER A 37 6.75 -15.93 7.78
CA SER A 37 5.32 -15.74 8.12
C SER A 37 5.00 -14.44 8.89
N GLU A 38 5.87 -13.43 8.79
CA GLU A 38 5.65 -12.09 9.34
C GLU A 38 5.83 -11.02 8.26
N VAL A 39 5.00 -9.99 8.32
CA VAL A 39 5.20 -8.77 7.52
C VAL A 39 6.39 -8.03 8.11
N VAL A 40 7.45 -7.89 7.31
CA VAL A 40 8.69 -7.23 7.75
C VAL A 40 8.82 -5.82 7.19
N GLN A 41 8.08 -5.50 6.13
CA GLN A 41 8.11 -4.18 5.51
C GLN A 41 6.81 -3.90 4.74
N ILE A 42 6.35 -2.66 4.83
CA ILE A 42 5.34 -2.08 3.94
C ILE A 42 6.02 -0.90 3.23
N THR A 43 5.98 -0.88 1.91
CA THR A 43 6.57 0.18 1.08
C THR A 43 5.49 0.90 0.31
N GLU A 44 5.53 2.23 0.36
CA GLU A 44 4.66 3.11 -0.42
C GLU A 44 5.46 3.77 -1.54
N ARG A 45 4.94 3.74 -2.77
CA ARG A 45 5.58 4.40 -3.92
C ARG A 45 4.59 5.33 -4.60
N SER A 46 4.90 6.62 -4.68
CA SER A 46 4.20 7.55 -5.56
C SER A 46 4.82 7.52 -6.96
N ILE A 47 3.99 7.46 -7.99
CA ILE A 47 4.40 7.33 -9.38
C ILE A 47 3.83 8.50 -10.18
N LYS A 48 4.70 9.35 -10.73
CA LYS A 48 4.30 10.39 -11.68
C LYS A 48 4.23 9.81 -13.10
N LYS A 49 3.04 9.79 -13.71
CA LYS A 49 2.88 9.44 -15.13
C LYS A 49 3.23 10.65 -16.01
N THR A 50 4.09 10.46 -17.01
CA THR A 50 4.58 11.53 -17.90
C THR A 50 3.95 11.51 -19.30
N ASN A 51 3.26 10.42 -19.66
CA ASN A 51 2.72 10.19 -21.01
C ASN A 51 1.19 10.43 -21.13
N GLY A 52 0.62 11.33 -20.32
CA GLY A 52 -0.73 11.86 -20.53
C GLY A 52 -1.93 11.06 -19.97
N PHE A 53 -1.74 9.84 -19.45
CA PHE A 53 -2.85 9.06 -18.86
C PHE A 53 -3.39 9.63 -17.54
N ALA A 54 -2.73 10.62 -16.94
CA ALA A 54 -3.16 11.25 -15.70
C ALA A 54 -4.35 12.23 -15.87
N HIS A 55 -4.76 12.55 -17.09
CA HIS A 55 -5.72 13.64 -17.39
C HIS A 55 -6.90 13.25 -18.27
N ARG A 56 -7.34 11.99 -18.31
CA ARG A 56 -8.68 11.69 -18.84
C ARG A 56 -9.73 12.02 -17.77
N LYS A 57 -9.93 13.32 -17.50
CA LYS A 57 -11.18 13.78 -16.87
C LYS A 57 -12.30 13.38 -17.82
N ILE A 58 -13.15 12.46 -17.36
CA ILE A 58 -14.37 12.09 -18.07
C ILE A 58 -15.17 13.38 -18.24
N THR A 59 -15.29 13.83 -19.49
CA THR A 59 -16.23 14.88 -19.88
C THR A 59 -17.26 14.17 -20.74
N ASN A 60 -18.45 14.00 -20.16
CA ASN A 60 -19.79 14.05 -20.76
C ASN A 60 -20.79 13.53 -19.72
#